data_AF-A0A822DS61-F1
#
_entry.id   AF-A0A822DS61-F1
#
_cell.length_a   1.000
_cell.length_b   1.000
_cell.length_c   1.000
_cell.angle_alpha   90.00
_cell.angle_beta   90.00
_cell.angle_gamma   90.00
#
_symmetry.space_group_name_H-M   'P 1'
#
loop_
_entity.id
_entity.type
_entity.pdbx_description
1 polymer ?
#
loop_
_entity_poly.entity_id
_entity_poly.type
_entity_poly.pdbx_seq_one_letter_code
_entity_poly.pdbx_strand_id
1 'polypeptide(L)'
;YALFAFDATWALVRALQQLCASKKYISSSCLPFVGSSFCYDRRFIHSQSLLDVVSRTEFLGVSGPIKFSVNVTDRITGLYYTAKNVQPSSNGLNFVSILEYAHPHDWRIPTKENVIIWPGNTLTPPTGRAILNGVNLRIGLRESAPFTIVQQVIDESGQSTIQYSGFVPDLINILQSKMGFIPIMKLVPSNQTYNEFVQGVSNGVYDIAIGDVTVTAARREFVDFSNAIFDNSLRIITRKTTRTSTDLYCNLCWYFDVYNRETR
;
A
#
# COMPACT_ATOMS: atom_id res chain seq x y z
N TYR A 1 -26.51 -15.55 18.08
CA TYR A 1 -26.10 -16.53 19.10
C TYR A 1 -27.09 -17.67 19.29
N ALA A 2 -28.39 -17.43 19.51
CA ALA A 2 -29.38 -18.49 19.74
C ALA A 2 -29.41 -19.58 18.63
N LEU A 3 -29.34 -19.18 17.35
CA LEU A 3 -29.31 -20.12 16.22
C LEU A 3 -28.12 -21.09 16.27
N PHE A 4 -26.93 -20.57 16.59
CA PHE A 4 -25.72 -21.38 16.71
C PHE A 4 -25.76 -22.30 17.92
N ALA A 5 -26.30 -21.84 19.06
CA ALA A 5 -26.47 -22.68 20.23
C ALA A 5 -27.45 -23.83 19.98
N PHE A 6 -28.55 -23.55 19.27
CA PHE A 6 -29.51 -24.57 18.84
C PHE A 6 -28.84 -25.60 17.93
N ASP A 7 -28.16 -25.17 16.86
CA ASP A 7 -27.49 -26.09 15.93
C ASP A 7 -26.37 -26.88 16.59
N ALA A 8 -25.62 -26.28 17.53
CA ALA A 8 -24.59 -26.98 18.30
C ALA A 8 -25.20 -28.07 19.19
N THR A 9 -26.33 -27.77 19.84
CA THR A 9 -27.05 -28.74 20.69
C THR A 9 -27.62 -29.87 19.83
N TRP A 10 -28.19 -29.53 18.67
CA TRP A 10 -28.73 -30.50 17.74
C TRP A 10 -27.65 -31.40 17.14
N ALA A 11 -26.48 -30.86 16.81
CA ALA A 11 -25.32 -31.63 16.37
C ALA A 11 -24.89 -32.65 17.44
N LEU A 12 -24.83 -32.22 18.71
CA LEU A 12 -24.48 -33.09 19.82
C LEU A 12 -25.52 -34.21 20.02
N VAL A 13 -26.81 -33.88 20.03
CA VAL A 13 -27.90 -34.85 20.20
C VAL A 13 -27.86 -35.90 19.07
N ARG A 14 -27.68 -35.47 17.82
CA ARG A 14 -27.56 -36.38 16.68
C ARG A 14 -26.35 -37.29 16.79
N ALA A 15 -25.20 -36.75 17.20
CA ALA A 15 -23.99 -37.54 17.38
C ALA A 15 -24.16 -38.59 18.49
N LEU A 16 -24.77 -38.22 19.62
CA LEU A 16 -25.06 -39.16 20.72
C LEU A 16 -26.06 -40.25 20.29
N GLN A 17 -27.09 -39.88 19.52
CA GLN A 17 -28.06 -40.85 19.00
C GLN A 17 -27.39 -41.87 18.06
N GLN A 18 -26.54 -41.41 17.15
CA GLN A 18 -25.79 -42.30 16.25
C GLN A 18 -24.79 -43.18 17.00
N LEU A 19 -24.10 -42.61 17.99
CA LEU A 19 -23.21 -43.35 18.88
C LEU A 19 -23.99 -44.48 19.56
N CYS A 20 -25.09 -44.19 20.24
CA CYS A 20 -25.92 -45.18 20.94
C CYS A 20 -26.60 -46.20 20.01
N ALA A 21 -26.88 -45.85 18.75
CA ALA A 21 -27.46 -46.76 17.77
C ALA A 21 -26.46 -47.80 17.24
N SER A 22 -25.15 -47.52 17.29
CA SER A 22 -24.11 -48.49 17.01
C SER A 22 -24.06 -49.51 18.16
N LYS A 23 -24.80 -50.63 18.03
CA LYS A 23 -25.01 -51.72 19.01
C LYS A 23 -23.74 -52.50 19.43
N LYS A 24 -22.63 -51.82 19.74
CA LYS A 24 -21.34 -52.40 20.14
C LYS A 24 -21.00 -52.24 21.63
N TYR A 25 -21.96 -51.82 22.46
CA TYR A 25 -21.67 -51.57 23.88
C TYR A 25 -22.04 -52.78 24.72
N ILE A 26 -21.03 -53.29 25.43
CA ILE A 26 -21.12 -54.40 26.41
C ILE A 26 -21.81 -53.94 27.71
N SER A 27 -22.01 -52.62 27.87
CA SER A 27 -22.56 -51.96 29.06
C SER A 27 -24.07 -51.70 28.95
N SER A 28 -24.76 -51.65 30.10
CA SER A 28 -26.21 -51.34 30.20
C SER A 28 -26.58 -49.92 29.76
N SER A 29 -25.59 -49.01 29.66
CA SER A 29 -25.75 -47.65 29.15
C SER A 29 -24.82 -47.41 27.95
N CYS A 30 -25.32 -46.72 26.93
CA CYS A 30 -24.51 -46.27 25.80
C CYS A 30 -23.63 -45.04 26.13
N LEU A 31 -23.81 -44.44 27.31
CA LEU A 31 -23.02 -43.30 27.77
C LEU A 31 -22.26 -43.63 29.08
N PRO A 32 -21.31 -44.59 29.05
CA PRO A 32 -20.57 -44.97 30.24
C PRO A 32 -19.47 -43.94 30.57
N PHE A 33 -19.30 -43.69 31.87
CA PHE A 33 -18.23 -42.87 32.42
C PHE A 33 -17.38 -43.71 33.39
N VAL A 34 -16.08 -43.45 33.42
CA VAL A 34 -15.10 -44.09 34.33
C VAL A 34 -14.48 -43.01 35.22
N GLY A 35 -14.13 -43.38 36.45
CA GLY A 35 -13.50 -42.49 37.44
C GLY A 35 -14.38 -42.24 38.66
N SER A 36 -13.79 -41.65 39.69
CA SER A 36 -14.49 -41.35 40.95
C SER A 36 -15.64 -40.35 40.76
N SER A 37 -16.62 -40.32 41.66
CA SER A 37 -17.78 -39.41 41.59
C SER A 37 -17.43 -37.92 41.79
N PHE A 38 -16.16 -37.59 42.04
CA PHE A 38 -15.71 -36.21 42.25
C PHE A 38 -15.49 -35.48 40.91
N CYS A 39 -15.92 -34.21 40.85
CA CYS A 39 -16.22 -33.42 39.64
C CYS A 39 -15.17 -33.34 38.51
N TYR A 40 -13.95 -33.85 38.69
CA TYR A 40 -12.85 -33.69 37.71
C TYR A 40 -12.22 -35.00 37.22
N ASP A 41 -12.59 -36.15 37.79
CA ASP A 41 -11.99 -37.44 37.42
C ASP A 41 -12.93 -38.32 36.57
N ARG A 42 -14.12 -37.81 36.22
CA ARG A 42 -15.06 -38.51 35.34
C ARG A 42 -14.64 -38.38 33.88
N ARG A 43 -14.31 -39.50 33.25
CA ARG A 43 -13.92 -39.59 31.84
C ARG A 43 -14.97 -40.37 31.05
N PHE A 44 -15.38 -39.80 29.93
CA PHE A 44 -16.24 -40.48 28.98
C PHE A 44 -15.45 -41.52 28.19
N ILE A 45 -15.85 -42.80 28.25
CA ILE A 45 -15.08 -43.90 27.63
C ILE A 45 -15.01 -43.75 26.11
N HIS A 46 -16.10 -43.31 25.50
CA HIS A 46 -16.24 -43.27 24.04
C HIS A 46 -15.96 -41.88 23.45
N SER A 47 -15.08 -41.09 24.09
CA SER A 47 -14.76 -39.73 23.65
C SER A 47 -14.24 -39.67 22.22
N GLN A 48 -13.31 -40.55 21.85
CA GLN A 48 -12.79 -40.61 20.47
C GLN A 48 -13.88 -41.01 19.47
N SER A 49 -14.68 -42.03 19.80
CA SER A 49 -15.78 -42.46 18.93
C SER A 49 -16.84 -41.38 18.76
N LEU A 50 -17.13 -40.61 19.81
CA LEU A 50 -18.03 -39.47 19.74
C LEU A 50 -17.45 -38.37 18.85
N LEU A 51 -16.16 -38.05 18.99
CA LEU A 51 -15.49 -37.07 18.13
C LEU A 51 -15.52 -37.51 16.66
N ASP A 52 -15.27 -38.79 16.38
CA ASP A 52 -15.35 -39.36 15.04
C ASP A 52 -16.78 -39.23 14.47
N VAL A 53 -17.81 -39.50 15.26
CA VAL A 53 -19.21 -39.32 14.85
C VAL A 53 -19.55 -37.85 14.61
N VAL A 54 -19.14 -36.94 15.49
CA VAL A 54 -19.32 -35.49 15.33
C VAL A 54 -18.65 -35.00 14.05
N SER A 55 -17.42 -35.44 13.76
CA SER A 55 -16.69 -35.06 12.55
C SER A 55 -17.37 -35.50 11.24
N ARG A 56 -18.15 -36.59 11.29
CA ARG A 56 -18.91 -37.14 10.15
C ARG A 56 -20.35 -36.65 10.09
N THR A 57 -20.78 -35.85 11.07
CA THR A 57 -22.16 -35.39 11.16
C THR A 57 -22.42 -34.33 10.09
N GLU A 58 -23.44 -34.58 9.26
CA GLU A 58 -23.89 -33.68 8.20
C GLU A 58 -25.40 -33.49 8.29
N PHE A 59 -25.85 -32.24 8.38
CA PHE A 59 -27.28 -31.91 8.41
C PHE A 59 -27.54 -30.44 8.05
N LEU A 60 -28.78 -30.14 7.69
CA LEU A 60 -29.25 -28.76 7.52
C LEU A 60 -29.71 -28.21 8.87
N GLY A 61 -28.93 -27.30 9.45
CA GLY A 61 -29.27 -26.57 10.66
C GLY A 61 -30.05 -25.29 10.35
N VAL A 62 -30.48 -24.60 11.40
CA VAL A 62 -31.21 -23.32 11.27
C VAL A 62 -30.30 -22.20 10.75
N SER A 63 -29.01 -22.25 11.08
CA SER A 63 -28.00 -21.33 10.55
C SER A 63 -27.39 -21.78 9.20
N GLY A 64 -27.91 -22.85 8.59
CA GLY A 64 -27.47 -23.37 7.30
C GLY A 64 -26.85 -24.77 7.35
N PRO A 65 -26.24 -25.24 6.26
CA PRO A 65 -25.61 -26.56 6.19
C PRO A 65 -24.49 -26.70 7.21
N ILE A 66 -24.55 -27.77 8.00
CA ILE A 66 -23.58 -28.08 9.05
C ILE A 66 -22.80 -29.31 8.61
N LYS A 67 -21.49 -29.15 8.50
CA LYS A 67 -20.54 -30.22 8.25
C LYS A 67 -19.20 -29.84 8.85
N PHE A 68 -18.52 -30.81 9.46
CA PHE A 68 -17.24 -30.57 10.14
C PHE A 68 -16.11 -31.32 9.44
N SER A 69 -14.89 -30.91 9.72
CA SER A 69 -13.67 -31.63 9.34
C SER A 69 -12.68 -31.49 10.49
N VAL A 70 -11.87 -32.54 10.71
CA VAL A 70 -10.86 -32.56 11.76
C VAL A 70 -9.77 -31.51 11.52
N ASN A 71 -9.61 -31.04 10.27
CA ASN A 71 -8.58 -30.09 9.88
C ASN A 71 -9.01 -28.62 9.99
N VAL A 72 -10.27 -28.34 10.28
CA VAL A 72 -10.82 -26.97 10.30
C VAL A 72 -11.54 -26.76 11.63
N THR A 73 -11.31 -25.61 12.26
CA THR A 73 -11.94 -25.25 13.54
C THR A 73 -13.40 -24.81 13.38
N ASP A 74 -13.79 -24.42 12.17
CA ASP A 74 -15.14 -24.04 11.80
C ASP A 74 -15.81 -25.11 10.93
N ARG A 75 -17.10 -24.93 10.64
CA ARG A 75 -17.84 -25.70 9.64
C ARG A 75 -17.06 -25.69 8.32
N ILE A 76 -17.23 -26.71 7.50
CA ILE A 76 -16.62 -26.75 6.14
C ILE A 76 -17.55 -26.21 5.07
N THR A 77 -18.84 -26.15 5.33
CA THR A 77 -19.84 -25.63 4.39
C THR A 77 -20.59 -24.51 5.10
N GLY A 78 -20.71 -23.35 4.46
CA GLY A 78 -21.41 -22.21 5.04
C GLY A 78 -21.10 -20.90 4.33
N LEU A 79 -21.90 -19.89 4.65
CA LEU A 79 -21.62 -18.50 4.31
C LEU A 79 -20.70 -17.92 5.40
N TYR A 80 -19.49 -17.53 5.05
CA TYR A 80 -18.52 -16.98 6.02
C TYR A 80 -18.49 -15.46 6.01
N TYR A 81 -18.56 -14.87 4.81
CA TYR A 81 -18.44 -13.42 4.65
C TYR A 81 -19.54 -12.88 3.75
N THR A 82 -20.00 -11.68 4.08
CA THR A 82 -20.92 -10.91 3.25
C THR A 82 -20.35 -9.51 3.12
N ALA A 83 -20.00 -9.12 1.89
CA ALA A 83 -19.58 -7.77 1.58
C ALA A 83 -20.82 -6.91 1.36
N LYS A 84 -20.92 -5.82 2.10
CA LYS A 84 -22.03 -4.86 2.01
C LYS A 84 -21.52 -3.51 1.54
N ASN A 85 -22.20 -2.91 0.57
CA ASN A 85 -21.97 -1.52 0.18
C ASN A 85 -22.90 -0.62 0.98
N VAL A 86 -22.32 0.49 1.44
CA VAL A 86 -23.03 1.51 2.19
C VAL A 86 -23.55 2.53 1.19
N GLN A 87 -24.87 2.65 1.12
CA GLN A 87 -25.56 3.48 0.13
C GLN A 87 -26.39 4.55 0.85
N PRO A 88 -26.40 5.80 0.37
CA PRO A 88 -27.31 6.81 0.89
C PRO A 88 -28.76 6.43 0.55
N SER A 89 -29.66 6.64 1.51
CA SER A 89 -31.11 6.43 1.39
C SER A 89 -31.85 7.62 2.00
N SER A 90 -33.14 7.78 1.68
CA SER A 90 -33.98 8.88 2.21
C SER A 90 -33.98 8.94 3.74
N ASN A 91 -33.75 7.80 4.40
CA ASN A 91 -33.78 7.66 5.85
C ASN A 91 -32.37 7.50 6.46
N GLY A 92 -31.31 7.85 5.72
CA GLY A 92 -29.92 7.79 6.18
C GLY A 92 -29.04 6.85 5.35
N LEU A 93 -28.48 5.82 5.97
CA LEU A 93 -27.60 4.85 5.32
C LEU A 93 -28.28 3.49 5.21
N ASN A 94 -28.16 2.87 4.03
CA ASN A 94 -28.59 1.50 3.78
C ASN A 94 -27.37 0.61 3.53
N PHE A 95 -27.43 -0.64 4.00
CA PHE A 95 -26.39 -1.63 3.82
C PHE A 95 -26.88 -2.72 2.87
N VAL A 96 -26.41 -2.66 1.63
CA VAL A 96 -26.84 -3.58 0.56
C VAL A 96 -25.77 -4.66 0.38
N SER A 97 -26.15 -5.93 0.52
CA SER A 97 -25.25 -7.07 0.29
C SER A 97 -24.99 -7.24 -1.20
N ILE A 98 -23.72 -7.19 -1.62
CA ILE A 98 -23.34 -7.33 -3.04
C ILE A 98 -22.50 -8.56 -3.30
N LEU A 99 -21.74 -9.02 -2.31
CA LEU A 99 -20.99 -10.27 -2.43
C LEU A 99 -21.17 -11.14 -1.21
N GLU A 100 -21.24 -12.43 -1.45
CA GLU A 100 -21.28 -13.49 -0.45
C GLU A 100 -20.14 -14.45 -0.71
N TYR A 101 -19.38 -14.79 0.32
CA TYR A 101 -18.34 -15.82 0.25
C TYR A 101 -18.84 -17.09 0.94
N ALA A 102 -18.92 -18.19 0.19
CA ALA A 102 -19.46 -19.45 0.69
C ALA A 102 -18.65 -20.66 0.22
N HIS A 103 -17.85 -21.25 1.10
CA HIS A 103 -17.05 -22.44 0.79
C HIS A 103 -17.94 -23.63 0.36
N PRO A 104 -17.56 -24.42 -0.66
CA PRO A 104 -16.29 -24.39 -1.43
C PRO A 104 -16.24 -23.37 -2.57
N HIS A 105 -17.29 -22.60 -2.77
CA HIS A 105 -17.36 -21.61 -3.84
C HIS A 105 -16.69 -20.30 -3.40
N ASP A 106 -16.12 -19.60 -4.37
CA ASP A 106 -15.53 -18.28 -4.12
C ASP A 106 -16.64 -17.21 -3.99
N TRP A 107 -16.26 -15.93 -3.96
CA TRP A 107 -17.22 -14.83 -3.93
C TRP A 107 -18.27 -14.92 -5.04
N ARG A 108 -19.54 -14.81 -4.65
CA ARG A 108 -20.70 -14.80 -5.55
C ARG A 108 -21.56 -13.57 -5.33
N ILE A 109 -22.27 -13.16 -6.37
CA ILE A 109 -23.26 -12.10 -6.31
C ILE A 109 -24.60 -12.72 -5.89
N PRO A 110 -25.15 -12.39 -4.71
CA PRO A 110 -26.40 -13.00 -4.23
C PRO A 110 -27.62 -12.54 -5.03
N THR A 111 -27.60 -11.30 -5.53
CA THR A 111 -28.70 -10.68 -6.30
C THR A 111 -28.11 -9.79 -7.37
N LYS A 112 -28.46 -10.04 -8.65
CA LYS A 112 -27.95 -9.26 -9.79
C LYS A 112 -28.43 -7.81 -9.81
N GLU A 113 -29.46 -7.48 -9.03
CA GLU A 113 -30.05 -6.14 -8.93
C GLU A 113 -29.22 -5.19 -8.05
N ASN A 114 -28.41 -5.74 -7.13
CA ASN A 114 -27.60 -4.94 -6.22
C ASN A 114 -26.33 -4.45 -6.91
N VAL A 115 -26.29 -3.14 -7.20
CA VAL A 115 -25.13 -2.47 -7.81
C VAL A 115 -24.21 -1.86 -6.75
N ILE A 116 -22.92 -1.78 -7.07
CA ILE A 116 -21.94 -1.06 -6.23
C ILE A 116 -22.09 0.43 -6.51
N ILE A 117 -22.38 1.21 -5.48
CA ILE A 117 -22.34 2.68 -5.53
C ILE A 117 -21.03 3.13 -4.88
N TRP A 118 -20.23 3.84 -5.68
CA TRP A 118 -18.95 4.40 -5.25
C TRP A 118 -19.17 5.78 -4.59
N PRO A 119 -18.18 6.26 -3.79
CA PRO A 119 -18.22 7.60 -3.22
C PRO A 119 -18.53 8.66 -4.30
N GLY A 120 -19.39 9.62 -3.96
CA GLY A 120 -19.90 10.61 -4.92
C GLY A 120 -21.16 10.17 -5.67
N ASN A 121 -21.83 9.08 -5.22
CA ASN A 121 -23.06 8.56 -5.79
C ASN A 121 -22.91 8.17 -7.28
N THR A 122 -21.80 7.51 -7.61
CA THR A 122 -21.49 7.08 -8.98
C THR A 122 -21.43 5.56 -9.11
N LEU A 123 -21.87 5.05 -10.26
CA LEU A 123 -21.75 3.64 -10.63
C LEU A 123 -20.40 3.34 -11.31
N THR A 124 -19.67 4.37 -11.73
CA THR A 124 -18.36 4.21 -12.36
C THR A 124 -17.31 3.95 -11.28
N PRO A 125 -16.55 2.84 -11.33
CA PRO A 125 -15.49 2.60 -10.37
C PRO A 125 -14.45 3.73 -10.43
N PRO A 126 -14.02 4.26 -9.27
CA PRO A 126 -13.01 5.29 -9.25
C PRO A 126 -11.73 4.72 -9.85
N THR A 127 -11.09 5.49 -10.73
CA THR A 127 -9.76 5.15 -11.23
C THR A 127 -8.78 5.20 -10.08
N GLY A 128 -8.02 4.14 -9.85
CA GLY A 128 -7.00 4.07 -8.80
C GLY A 128 -5.79 5.01 -9.00
N ARG A 129 -5.90 6.04 -9.84
CA ARG A 129 -4.86 7.04 -10.10
C ARG A 129 -5.36 8.39 -9.62
N ALA A 130 -4.53 9.07 -8.83
CA ALA A 130 -4.80 10.44 -8.43
C ALA A 130 -4.80 11.37 -9.67
N ILE A 131 -5.80 12.24 -9.74
CA ILE A 131 -5.88 13.29 -10.76
C ILE A 131 -5.17 14.52 -10.18
N LEU A 132 -4.17 15.05 -10.89
CA LEU A 132 -3.41 16.23 -10.44
C LEU A 132 -4.13 17.56 -10.70
N ASN A 133 -5.21 17.54 -11.48
CA ASN A 133 -5.98 18.74 -11.81
C ASN A 133 -6.58 19.38 -10.55
N GLY A 134 -6.29 20.65 -10.30
CA GLY A 134 -6.72 21.39 -9.11
C GLY A 134 -5.94 21.07 -7.83
N VAL A 135 -4.90 20.24 -7.88
CA VAL A 135 -4.06 19.91 -6.72
C VAL A 135 -2.97 20.97 -6.56
N ASN A 136 -2.81 21.49 -5.34
CA ASN A 136 -1.68 22.35 -4.97
C ASN A 136 -0.41 21.51 -4.89
N LEU A 137 0.51 21.70 -5.84
CA LEU A 137 1.75 20.94 -5.94
C LEU A 137 2.92 21.81 -5.47
N ARG A 138 3.59 21.40 -4.39
CA ARG A 138 4.76 22.11 -3.84
C ARG A 138 6.01 21.70 -4.62
N ILE A 139 6.60 22.62 -5.36
CA ILE A 139 7.73 22.37 -6.25
C ILE A 139 8.98 22.99 -5.63
N GLY A 140 9.93 22.15 -5.23
CA GLY A 140 11.25 22.58 -4.78
C GLY A 140 12.11 22.96 -5.98
N LEU A 141 12.67 24.17 -5.95
CA LEU A 141 13.53 24.73 -7.00
C LEU A 141 14.90 25.07 -6.43
N ARG A 142 15.96 24.80 -7.19
CA ARG A 142 17.31 25.29 -6.90
C ARG A 142 17.71 26.33 -7.94
N GLU A 143 18.29 27.43 -7.49
CA GLU A 143 18.91 28.42 -8.38
C GLU A 143 20.16 27.82 -9.02
N SER A 144 20.17 27.75 -10.35
CA SER A 144 21.29 27.24 -11.14
C SER A 144 21.13 27.72 -12.58
N ALA A 145 21.95 28.69 -12.99
CA ALA A 145 21.94 29.20 -14.35
C ALA A 145 22.56 28.17 -15.33
N PRO A 146 21.95 27.90 -16.50
CA PRO A 146 20.82 28.62 -17.12
C PRO A 146 19.43 27.99 -16.85
N PHE A 147 19.33 26.98 -15.99
CA PHE A 147 18.10 26.21 -15.76
C PHE A 147 17.06 26.99 -14.95
N THR A 148 17.47 27.58 -13.84
CA THR A 148 16.63 28.40 -12.97
C THR A 148 17.42 29.66 -12.59
N ILE A 149 16.94 30.80 -13.05
CA ILE A 149 17.48 32.12 -12.78
C ILE A 149 16.46 32.86 -11.91
N VAL A 150 16.93 33.36 -10.77
CA VAL A 150 16.10 34.09 -9.81
C VAL A 150 16.44 35.57 -9.94
N GLN A 151 15.44 36.40 -10.20
CA GLN A 151 15.60 37.86 -10.27
C GLN A 151 14.67 38.51 -9.27
N GLN A 152 15.18 39.51 -8.56
CA GLN A 152 14.38 40.35 -7.69
C GLN A 152 13.92 41.55 -8.51
N VAL A 153 12.60 41.68 -8.68
CA VAL A 153 11.97 42.77 -9.40
C VAL A 153 11.28 43.67 -8.39
N ILE A 154 11.44 44.98 -8.54
CA ILE A 154 10.73 45.96 -7.72
C ILE A 154 9.62 46.51 -8.58
N ASP A 155 8.38 46.27 -8.16
CA ASP A 155 7.20 46.79 -8.85
C ASP A 155 7.12 48.32 -8.69
N GLU A 156 6.31 48.99 -9.51
CA GLU A 156 6.11 50.45 -9.46
C GLU A 156 5.63 50.95 -8.08
N SER A 157 5.05 50.06 -7.28
CA SER A 157 4.63 50.29 -5.89
C SER A 157 5.76 50.18 -4.85
N GLY A 158 7.00 49.88 -5.28
CA GLY A 158 8.14 49.63 -4.41
C GLY A 158 8.17 48.23 -3.77
N GLN A 159 7.24 47.34 -4.14
CA GLN A 159 7.18 45.98 -3.63
C GLN A 159 8.17 45.07 -4.37
N SER A 160 9.01 44.37 -3.61
CA SER A 160 9.96 43.40 -4.17
C SER A 160 9.28 42.05 -4.41
N THR A 161 9.22 41.61 -5.66
CA THR A 161 8.75 40.29 -6.08
C THR A 161 9.91 39.44 -6.61
N ILE A 162 9.83 38.12 -6.42
CA ILE A 162 10.80 37.18 -6.98
C ILE A 162 10.26 36.66 -8.30
N GLN A 163 11.00 36.92 -9.38
CA GLN A 163 10.70 36.39 -10.70
C GLN A 163 11.63 35.22 -11.02
N TYR A 164 11.04 34.12 -11.47
CA TYR A 164 11.77 32.94 -11.95
C TYR A 164 11.81 32.94 -13.48
N SER A 165 13.00 32.71 -14.04
CA SER A 165 13.20 32.57 -15.49
C SER A 165 14.15 31.41 -15.80
N GLY A 166 14.17 30.93 -17.04
CA GLY A 166 15.01 29.82 -17.49
C GLY A 166 14.20 28.58 -17.86
N PHE A 167 14.91 27.50 -18.16
CA PHE A 167 14.32 26.26 -18.68
C PHE A 167 13.32 25.60 -17.71
N VAL A 168 13.60 25.58 -16.41
CA VAL A 168 12.77 24.89 -15.41
C VAL A 168 11.42 25.58 -15.18
N PRO A 169 11.35 26.91 -14.98
CA PRO A 169 10.07 27.62 -14.93
C PRO A 169 9.19 27.41 -16.17
N ASP A 170 9.78 27.44 -17.37
CA ASP A 170 9.06 27.19 -18.63
C ASP A 170 8.50 25.77 -18.69
N LEU A 171 9.29 24.77 -18.25
CA LEU A 171 8.84 23.39 -18.15
C LEU A 171 7.66 23.24 -17.18
N ILE A 172 7.70 23.91 -16.03
CA ILE A 172 6.60 23.89 -15.05
C ILE A 172 5.32 24.47 -15.65
N ASN A 173 5.42 25.59 -16.38
CA ASN A 173 4.27 26.20 -17.05
C ASN A 173 3.64 25.25 -18.08
N ILE A 174 4.47 24.56 -18.87
CA ILE A 174 3.99 23.53 -19.82
C ILE A 174 3.31 22.37 -19.08
N LEU A 175 3.92 21.86 -18.01
CA LEU A 175 3.35 20.78 -17.20
C LEU A 175 2.02 21.19 -16.56
N GLN A 176 1.94 22.41 -16.04
CA GLN A 176 0.71 23.00 -15.50
C GLN A 176 -0.39 23.03 -16.56
N SER A 177 -0.09 23.51 -17.76
CA SER A 177 -1.09 23.58 -18.85
C SER A 177 -1.63 22.20 -19.27
N LYS A 178 -0.82 21.14 -19.16
CA LYS A 178 -1.19 19.77 -19.54
C LYS A 178 -1.89 19.00 -18.44
N MET A 179 -1.52 19.21 -17.18
CA MET A 179 -1.97 18.41 -16.04
C MET A 179 -2.96 19.14 -15.12
N GLY A 180 -3.01 20.47 -15.17
CA GLY A 180 -3.96 21.31 -14.43
C GLY A 180 -3.66 21.46 -12.93
N PHE A 181 -2.47 21.11 -12.45
CA PHE A 181 -2.10 21.35 -11.05
C PHE A 181 -1.83 22.84 -10.79
N ILE A 182 -1.83 23.24 -9.52
CA ILE A 182 -1.56 24.60 -9.08
C ILE A 182 -0.12 24.63 -8.50
N PRO A 183 0.86 25.25 -9.19
CA PRO A 183 2.24 25.23 -8.74
C PRO A 183 2.47 26.15 -7.53
N ILE A 184 3.09 25.61 -6.48
CA ILE A 184 3.62 26.38 -5.33
C ILE A 184 5.14 26.25 -5.36
N MET A 185 5.81 27.23 -5.96
CA MET A 185 7.26 27.26 -6.10
C MET A 185 7.93 27.58 -4.77
N LYS A 186 8.91 26.76 -4.37
CA LYS A 186 9.74 26.95 -3.18
C LYS A 186 11.21 26.97 -3.57
N LEU A 187 11.84 28.13 -3.46
CA LEU A 187 13.27 28.23 -3.67
C LEU A 187 14.02 27.63 -2.47
N VAL A 188 14.95 26.74 -2.77
CA VAL A 188 15.78 26.04 -1.80
C VAL A 188 16.90 26.98 -1.35
N PRO A 189 17.17 27.09 -0.04
CA PRO A 189 18.28 27.88 0.48
C PRO A 189 19.62 27.48 -0.15
N SER A 190 20.46 28.46 -0.47
CA SER A 190 21.75 28.25 -1.13
C SER A 190 22.75 27.43 -0.31
N ASN A 191 22.60 27.41 1.02
CA ASN A 191 23.42 26.62 1.94
C ASN A 191 23.04 25.13 1.96
N GLN A 192 21.93 24.72 1.33
CA GLN A 192 21.47 23.34 1.32
C GLN A 192 22.18 22.52 0.23
N THR A 193 22.68 21.35 0.60
CA THR A 193 23.35 20.42 -0.31
C THR A 193 22.34 19.78 -1.28
N TYR A 194 22.82 19.24 -2.41
CA TYR A 194 21.95 18.50 -3.33
C TYR A 194 21.33 17.26 -2.68
N ASN A 195 21.99 16.64 -1.71
CA ASN A 195 21.42 15.49 -1.02
C ASN A 195 20.24 15.90 -0.14
N GLU A 196 20.38 16.99 0.63
CA GLU A 196 19.28 17.54 1.41
C GLU A 196 18.14 18.05 0.52
N PHE A 197 18.45 18.58 -0.67
CA PHE A 197 17.44 18.98 -1.66
C PHE A 197 16.72 17.81 -2.32
N VAL A 198 17.30 16.62 -2.35
CA VAL A 198 16.57 15.42 -2.82
C VAL A 198 15.79 14.84 -1.64
N GLN A 199 16.38 14.84 -0.46
CA GLN A 199 15.78 14.29 0.75
C GLN A 199 14.52 15.05 1.19
N GLY A 200 14.41 16.35 0.89
CA GLY A 200 13.19 17.09 1.20
C GLY A 200 11.96 16.63 0.41
N VAL A 201 12.11 15.87 -0.70
CA VAL A 201 10.97 15.17 -1.34
C VAL A 201 10.48 14.07 -0.39
N SER A 202 11.40 13.19 0.02
CA SER A 202 11.09 12.07 0.93
C SER A 202 10.57 12.54 2.29
N ASN A 203 11.02 13.71 2.76
CA ASN A 203 10.56 14.31 4.01
C ASN A 203 9.24 15.10 3.86
N GLY A 204 8.66 15.17 2.66
CA GLY A 204 7.38 15.84 2.40
C GLY A 204 7.44 17.37 2.48
N VAL A 205 8.63 17.98 2.33
CA VAL A 205 8.81 19.45 2.30
C VAL A 205 8.26 20.03 0.98
N TYR A 206 8.49 19.31 -0.10
CA TYR A 206 7.92 19.51 -1.44
C TYR A 206 7.48 18.17 -2.00
N ASP A 207 6.53 18.21 -2.93
CA ASP A 207 5.97 17.03 -3.58
C ASP A 207 6.84 16.59 -4.77
N ILE A 208 7.57 17.54 -5.35
CA ILE A 208 8.53 17.31 -6.43
C ILE A 208 9.71 18.29 -6.32
N ALA A 209 10.91 17.83 -6.66
CA ALA A 209 12.11 18.64 -6.77
C ALA A 209 12.52 18.76 -8.25
N ILE A 210 12.70 19.98 -8.75
CA ILE A 210 13.13 20.23 -10.13
C ILE A 210 14.36 21.15 -10.10
N GLY A 211 15.44 20.69 -10.75
CA GLY A 211 16.70 21.41 -10.84
C GLY A 211 17.75 20.57 -11.56
N ASP A 212 18.99 21.04 -11.53
CA ASP A 212 20.17 20.36 -12.06
C ASP A 212 20.63 19.21 -11.15
N VAL A 213 19.72 18.28 -10.86
CA VAL A 213 19.97 17.16 -9.95
C VAL A 213 20.50 15.95 -10.73
N THR A 214 21.76 15.60 -10.46
CA THR A 214 22.32 14.33 -10.97
C THR A 214 21.63 13.14 -10.32
N VAL A 215 21.18 12.20 -11.16
CA VAL A 215 20.60 10.94 -10.73
C VAL A 215 21.71 9.98 -10.30
N THR A 216 21.70 9.56 -9.04
CA THR A 216 22.68 8.62 -8.48
C THR A 216 21.97 7.43 -7.83
N ALA A 217 22.67 6.30 -7.68
CA ALA A 217 22.12 5.12 -7.01
C ALA A 217 21.68 5.43 -5.57
N ALA A 218 22.53 6.12 -4.80
CA ALA A 218 22.21 6.51 -3.42
C ALA A 218 20.94 7.37 -3.30
N ARG A 219 20.66 8.24 -4.27
CA ARG A 219 19.44 9.08 -4.25
C ARG A 219 18.19 8.28 -4.63
N ARG A 220 18.32 7.28 -5.50
CA ARG A 220 17.20 6.39 -5.88
C ARG A 220 16.68 5.51 -4.75
N GLU A 221 17.43 5.38 -3.66
CA GLU A 221 16.99 4.60 -2.50
C GLU A 221 15.81 5.26 -1.76
N PHE A 222 15.67 6.59 -1.86
CA PHE A 222 14.66 7.34 -1.10
C PHE A 222 13.80 8.29 -1.95
N VAL A 223 14.09 8.46 -3.24
CA VAL A 223 13.18 9.14 -4.19
C VAL A 223 13.14 8.42 -5.53
N ASP A 224 12.04 8.60 -6.25
CA ASP A 224 11.94 8.20 -7.65
C ASP A 224 12.30 9.37 -8.58
N PHE A 225 12.88 9.07 -9.74
CA PHE A 225 13.32 10.06 -10.72
C PHE A 225 12.56 9.91 -12.03
N SER A 226 12.26 11.03 -12.68
CA SER A 226 11.78 11.02 -14.05
C SER A 226 12.88 10.55 -15.01
N ASN A 227 12.51 10.36 -16.28
CA ASN A 227 13.50 10.35 -17.35
C ASN A 227 14.34 11.63 -17.29
N ALA A 228 15.64 11.50 -17.58
CA ALA A 228 16.54 12.64 -17.59
C ALA A 228 16.09 13.65 -18.66
N ILE A 229 15.96 14.91 -18.26
CA ILE A 229 15.63 16.03 -19.14
C ILE A 229 16.84 16.52 -19.95
N PHE A 230 18.05 16.17 -19.51
CA PHE A 230 19.31 16.58 -20.10
C PHE A 230 20.36 15.49 -19.90
N ASP A 231 21.16 15.21 -20.94
CA ASP A 231 22.27 14.26 -20.86
C ASP A 231 23.50 14.94 -20.24
N ASN A 232 23.94 14.42 -19.10
CA ASN A 232 25.10 14.94 -18.41
C ASN A 232 26.39 14.42 -19.04
N SER A 233 27.16 15.31 -19.68
CA SER A 233 28.55 15.05 -20.09
C SER A 233 29.50 15.90 -19.25
N LEU A 234 30.53 15.31 -18.64
CA LEU A 234 31.60 16.08 -18.00
C LEU A 234 32.47 16.72 -19.07
N ARG A 235 32.74 18.03 -18.93
CA ARG A 235 33.57 18.80 -19.86
C ARG A 235 34.61 19.58 -19.08
N ILE A 236 35.84 19.62 -19.60
CA ILE A 236 36.93 20.43 -19.06
C ILE A 236 36.91 21.76 -19.80
N ILE A 237 36.75 22.86 -19.07
CA ILE A 237 36.82 24.21 -19.61
C ILE A 237 38.18 24.79 -19.23
N THR A 238 38.99 25.13 -20.23
CA THR A 238 40.28 25.80 -20.02
C THR A 238 40.26 27.19 -20.64
N ARG A 239 41.05 28.11 -20.07
CA ARG A 239 41.23 29.43 -20.67
C ARG A 239 41.87 29.26 -22.04
N LYS A 240 41.22 29.78 -23.08
CA LYS A 240 41.82 29.84 -24.42
C LYS A 240 43.10 30.67 -24.36
N THR A 241 44.26 30.00 -24.47
CA THR A 241 45.56 30.66 -24.60
C THR A 241 45.87 30.85 -26.08
N THR A 242 46.48 31.98 -26.44
CA THR A 242 46.93 32.25 -27.82
C THR A 242 48.27 31.58 -28.16
N ARG A 243 48.89 30.88 -27.20
CA ARG A 243 50.10 30.07 -27.42
C ARG A 243 49.73 28.62 -27.71
N THR A 244 50.00 28.18 -28.94
CA THR A 244 49.89 26.79 -29.40
C THR A 244 50.99 25.92 -28.78
N SER A 245 50.69 25.35 -27.63
CA SER A 245 51.08 23.98 -27.23
C SER A 245 50.48 23.73 -25.86
N THR A 246 49.37 23.01 -25.79
CA THR A 246 48.83 22.47 -24.53
C THR A 246 48.96 20.97 -24.63
N ASP A 247 50.09 20.47 -24.14
CA ASP A 247 50.33 19.03 -24.05
C ASP A 247 49.57 18.50 -22.83
N LEU A 248 48.38 17.94 -23.06
CA LEU A 248 47.48 17.44 -22.01
C LEU A 248 48.09 16.28 -21.18
N TYR A 249 49.18 15.69 -21.67
CA TYR A 249 49.92 14.63 -20.98
C TYR A 249 50.84 15.14 -19.86
N CYS A 250 51.19 16.44 -19.82
CA CYS A 250 52.27 16.92 -18.95
C CYS A 250 51.82 17.40 -17.55
N ASN A 251 50.51 17.56 -17.31
CA ASN A 251 50.01 17.99 -15.99
C ASN A 251 49.95 16.88 -14.93
N LEU A 252 50.07 15.60 -15.33
CA LEU A 252 50.22 14.49 -14.39
C LEU A 252 51.67 14.29 -13.91
N CYS A 253 52.67 14.82 -14.62
CA CYS A 253 54.08 14.67 -14.24
C CYS A 253 54.43 15.46 -12.97
N TRP A 254 53.83 16.64 -12.76
CA TRP A 254 54.11 17.47 -11.58
C TRP A 254 53.60 16.86 -10.27
N TYR A 255 52.60 15.96 -10.33
CA TYR A 255 52.08 15.32 -9.13
C TYR A 255 52.98 14.16 -8.65
N PHE A 256 53.73 13.53 -9.55
CA PHE A 256 54.65 12.44 -9.18
C PHE A 256 56.06 12.93 -8.77
N ASP A 257 56.47 14.13 -9.19
CA ASP A 257 57.80 14.67 -8.84
C ASP A 257 57.87 15.23 -7.40
N VAL A 258 56.73 15.62 -6.82
CA VAL A 258 56.66 16.05 -5.41
C VAL A 258 56.76 14.85 -4.46
N TYR A 259 56.21 13.70 -4.83
CA TYR A 259 56.22 12.51 -3.97
C TYR A 259 57.60 11.84 -3.85
N ASN A 260 58.48 12.00 -4.85
CA ASN A 260 59.83 11.41 -4.83
C ASN A 260 60.90 12.29 -4.16
N ARG A 261 60.58 13.54 -3.78
CA ARG A 261 61.51 14.42 -3.03
C ARG A 261 61.38 14.33 -1.51
N GLU A 262 60.35 13.67 -0.99
CA GLU A 262 60.18 13.47 0.46
C GLU A 262 60.69 12.11 0.98
N THR A 263 61.23 11.23 0.12
CA THR A 263 61.79 9.94 0.51
C THR A 263 63.25 9.71 0.07
N ARG A 264 64.09 10.74 0.12
CA ARG A 264 65.55 10.58 0.05
C ARG A 264 66.28 11.52 0.98
#